data_AF-A0A2V8H210-F1
#
_entry.id   AF-A0A2V8H210-F1
#
_cell.length_a   1.000
_cell.length_b   1.000
_cell.length_c   1.000
_cell.angle_alpha   90.00
_cell.angle_beta   90.00
_cell.angle_gamma   90.00
#
_symmetry.space_group_name_H-M   'P 1'
#
loop_
_entity.id
_entity.type
_entity.pdbx_description
1 polymer ?
#
loop_
_entity_poly.entity_id
_entity_poly.type
_entity_poly.pdbx_seq_one_letter_code
_entity_poly.pdbx_strand_id
1 'polypeptide(L)'
;MLTAYDGQYTINDTATITVTSATNNALRFDGSTKRVTFGPAPGLNAATFTIETWFKREGPGTTVSTGTGGIVAIPLVTKGMAQADGSNVDANYFLGINGTTRVLAADFEDMATGLNHPVLGTTPICDNVWYHAAATYDGTTWRLYLNGALETTLVVGSFTPRFDSIQHAGLGAAFTSTGTPGGAFMGILDEPRVWNVARSQSAIQAGMTGPITSAAGLVGRWGLDEGTGQTIADSTGNGNTGTIQNGAVWVAGTPYVSTPLPPGNYGLHLPGTTTDGAYVTFGAAPGLNAATYDGTTWRLYLNGALETTLVVGAFTPRSDSIQHGGLAAAFTSTGTASGAFMG
;
A
#
# COMPACT_ATOMS: atom_id res chain seq x y z
N MET A 1 31.02 19.04 -11.78
CA MET A 1 32.16 19.93 -11.50
C MET A 1 31.58 21.28 -11.18
N LEU A 2 31.73 21.76 -9.94
CA LEU A 2 31.24 23.05 -9.50
C LEU A 2 32.44 23.99 -9.41
N THR A 3 32.42 25.10 -10.15
CA THR A 3 33.51 26.08 -10.15
C THR A 3 33.01 27.36 -9.50
N ALA A 4 33.64 27.78 -8.41
CA ALA A 4 33.41 29.09 -7.80
C ALA A 4 34.61 29.99 -8.13
N TYR A 5 34.35 31.23 -8.53
CA TYR A 5 35.36 32.24 -8.83
C TYR A 5 34.83 33.58 -8.32
N ASP A 6 35.48 34.17 -7.33
CA ASP A 6 35.08 35.47 -6.75
C ASP A 6 35.86 36.65 -7.38
N GLY A 7 36.78 36.36 -8.31
CA GLY A 7 37.56 37.37 -9.02
C GLY A 7 38.67 38.03 -8.20
N GLN A 8 38.99 37.52 -7.01
CA GLN A 8 40.07 38.02 -6.16
C GLN A 8 41.26 37.04 -6.17
N TYR A 9 42.49 37.57 -6.29
CA TYR A 9 43.72 36.79 -6.11
C TYR A 9 44.09 36.80 -4.62
N THR A 10 43.25 36.17 -3.79
CA THR A 10 43.56 35.92 -2.38
C THR A 10 44.17 34.53 -2.23
N ILE A 11 45.17 34.39 -1.34
CA ILE A 11 45.84 33.11 -1.08
C ILE A 11 44.93 32.07 -0.39
N ASN A 12 43.69 32.44 -0.02
CA ASN A 12 42.65 31.56 0.50
C ASN A 12 41.26 32.12 0.13
N ASP A 13 40.41 31.30 -0.48
CA ASP A 13 38.98 31.61 -0.68
C ASP A 13 38.14 30.64 0.16
N THR A 14 37.08 31.15 0.79
CA THR A 14 36.15 30.31 1.57
C THR A 14 34.86 30.12 0.79
N ALA A 15 34.71 28.97 0.13
CA ALA A 15 33.44 28.55 -0.44
C ALA A 15 32.58 27.88 0.64
N THR A 16 31.47 28.53 1.02
CA THR A 16 30.46 27.89 1.88
C THR A 16 29.47 27.14 1.00
N ILE A 17 29.52 25.81 1.03
CA ILE A 17 28.51 24.96 0.41
C ILE A 17 27.49 24.61 1.49
N THR A 18 26.32 25.24 1.43
CA THR A 18 25.19 24.82 2.27
C THR A 18 24.45 23.70 1.54
N VAL A 19 24.65 22.46 2.00
CA VAL A 19 23.79 21.33 1.61
C VAL A 19 22.60 21.32 2.55
N THR A 20 21.52 22.02 2.19
CA THR A 20 20.20 21.73 2.76
C THR A 20 19.69 20.47 2.08
N SER A 21 19.58 19.36 2.80
CA SER A 21 18.79 18.23 2.33
C SER A 21 17.38 18.76 2.06
N ALA A 22 16.86 18.56 0.85
CA ALA A 22 15.43 18.70 0.64
C ALA A 22 14.73 17.86 1.72
N THR A 23 13.70 18.41 2.34
CA THR A 23 12.84 17.61 3.22
C THR A 23 12.29 16.46 2.38
N ASN A 24 12.44 15.23 2.89
CA ASN A 24 11.89 14.03 2.28
C ASN A 24 10.84 13.51 3.25
N ASN A 25 9.63 14.04 3.12
CA ASN A 25 8.51 13.66 3.96
C ASN A 25 7.52 12.83 3.14
N ALA A 26 6.61 12.19 3.84
CA ALA A 26 5.49 11.48 3.27
C ALA A 26 4.28 11.62 4.19
N LEU A 27 3.13 11.11 3.74
CA LEU A 27 1.90 11.18 4.51
C LEU A 27 1.44 9.78 4.94
N ARG A 28 1.18 9.62 6.24
CA ARG A 28 0.71 8.38 6.86
C ARG A 28 -0.80 8.43 7.13
N PHE A 29 -1.48 7.39 6.66
CA PHE A 29 -2.92 7.17 6.72
C PHE A 29 -3.25 6.01 7.68
N ASP A 30 -4.43 6.03 8.29
CA ASP A 30 -4.81 5.12 9.38
C ASP A 30 -5.76 3.98 8.98
N GLY A 31 -6.10 3.85 7.69
CA GLY A 31 -7.03 2.83 7.23
C GLY A 31 -8.49 3.10 7.56
N SER A 32 -8.83 4.30 8.06
CA SER A 32 -10.21 4.65 8.39
C SER A 32 -10.61 6.06 7.91
N THR A 33 -10.06 7.11 8.51
CA THR A 33 -10.57 8.49 8.35
C THR A 33 -9.54 9.46 7.84
N LYS A 34 -8.24 9.17 8.00
CA LYS A 34 -7.15 10.00 7.49
C LYS A 34 -7.02 9.78 5.99
N ARG A 35 -7.07 10.87 5.23
CA ARG A 35 -7.07 10.88 3.75
C ARG A 35 -6.77 12.28 3.22
N VAL A 36 -6.59 12.38 1.91
CA VAL A 36 -6.53 13.67 1.22
C VAL A 36 -7.66 13.74 0.21
N THR A 37 -8.33 14.90 0.12
CA THR A 37 -9.24 15.22 -0.99
C THR A 37 -8.71 16.38 -1.81
N PHE A 38 -8.95 16.35 -3.12
CA PHE A 38 -8.69 17.47 -4.03
C PHE A 38 -9.97 18.17 -4.48
N GLY A 39 -11.12 17.81 -3.89
CA GLY A 39 -12.42 18.23 -4.45
C GLY A 39 -12.63 17.64 -5.84
N PRO A 40 -13.50 18.25 -6.67
CA PRO A 40 -13.76 17.79 -8.04
C PRO A 40 -12.53 17.77 -8.95
N ALA A 41 -11.54 18.64 -8.70
CA ALA A 41 -10.24 18.70 -9.38
C ALA A 41 -10.30 18.44 -10.91
N PRO A 42 -10.99 19.28 -11.71
CA PRO A 42 -11.11 19.06 -13.15
C PRO A 42 -9.75 19.13 -13.89
N GLY A 43 -8.73 19.75 -13.30
CA GLY A 43 -7.35 19.72 -13.81
C GLY A 43 -6.68 18.34 -13.77
N LEU A 44 -7.27 17.38 -13.05
CA LEU A 44 -6.79 15.99 -12.96
C LEU A 44 -7.55 15.03 -13.87
N ASN A 45 -8.51 15.53 -14.65
CA ASN A 45 -9.29 14.73 -15.58
C ASN A 45 -8.44 14.26 -16.77
N ALA A 46 -8.55 12.98 -17.15
CA ALA A 46 -7.70 12.42 -18.20
C ALA A 46 -8.37 11.29 -18.99
N ALA A 47 -8.26 11.33 -20.33
CA ALA A 47 -8.74 10.27 -21.23
C ALA A 47 -7.67 9.22 -21.56
N THR A 48 -6.40 9.59 -21.40
CA THR A 48 -5.23 8.72 -21.39
C THR A 48 -4.36 9.17 -20.24
N PHE A 49 -3.72 8.25 -19.53
CA PHE A 49 -3.05 8.65 -18.30
C PHE A 49 -1.94 7.71 -17.85
N THR A 50 -1.15 8.25 -16.93
CA THR A 50 -0.33 7.48 -15.99
C THR A 50 -0.66 7.96 -14.59
N ILE A 51 -0.90 7.03 -13.67
CA ILE A 51 -1.08 7.32 -12.25
C ILE A 51 -0.01 6.54 -11.50
N GLU A 52 0.73 7.19 -10.62
CA GLU A 52 1.83 6.53 -9.90
C GLU A 52 2.03 7.11 -8.50
N THR A 53 2.55 6.30 -7.59
CA THR A 53 2.92 6.71 -6.22
C THR A 53 3.86 5.68 -5.59
N TRP A 54 4.72 6.14 -4.70
CA TRP A 54 5.36 5.27 -3.72
C TRP A 54 4.37 4.98 -2.58
N PHE A 55 4.32 3.72 -2.14
CA PHE A 55 3.47 3.34 -1.02
C PHE A 55 4.15 2.29 -0.12
N LYS A 56 3.83 2.34 1.17
CA LYS A 56 4.16 1.32 2.16
C LYS A 56 2.92 0.97 2.93
N ARG A 57 2.33 -0.19 2.64
CA ARG A 57 1.14 -0.68 3.35
C ARG A 57 1.52 -1.09 4.78
N GLU A 58 0.75 -0.69 5.78
CA GLU A 58 1.00 -1.02 7.18
C GLU A 58 -0.11 -1.88 7.81
N GLY A 59 -1.12 -2.25 7.02
CA GLY A 59 -2.06 -3.34 7.31
C GLY A 59 -3.37 -3.23 6.51
N PRO A 60 -4.51 -3.74 7.02
CA PRO A 60 -5.68 -4.09 6.20
C PRO A 60 -6.23 -2.94 5.38
N GLY A 61 -6.42 -1.75 5.97
CA GLY A 61 -7.21 -0.69 5.37
C GLY A 61 -8.69 -1.09 5.19
N THR A 62 -9.44 -0.26 4.48
CA THR A 62 -10.84 -0.50 4.11
C THR A 62 -10.98 -0.43 2.60
N THR A 63 -11.67 -1.41 2.01
CA THR A 63 -11.91 -1.45 0.56
C THR A 63 -13.11 -0.59 0.16
N VAL A 64 -13.13 -0.21 -1.12
CA VAL A 64 -14.28 0.39 -1.80
C VAL A 64 -14.48 -0.28 -3.16
N SER A 65 -15.71 -0.29 -3.65
CA SER A 65 -16.03 -0.78 -5.00
C SER A 65 -15.94 0.35 -6.03
N THR A 66 -15.50 0.03 -7.24
CA THR A 66 -15.58 0.93 -8.41
C THR A 66 -16.88 0.80 -9.19
N GLY A 67 -17.71 -0.22 -8.91
CA GLY A 67 -19.02 -0.39 -9.53
C GLY A 67 -19.29 -1.85 -9.90
N THR A 68 -20.43 -2.08 -10.56
CA THR A 68 -20.75 -3.42 -11.07
C THR A 68 -19.77 -3.80 -12.18
N GLY A 69 -19.16 -4.98 -12.07
CA GLY A 69 -18.10 -5.42 -12.99
C GLY A 69 -16.73 -4.81 -12.74
N GLY A 70 -16.59 -3.92 -11.76
CA GLY A 70 -15.33 -3.32 -11.36
C GLY A 70 -14.56 -4.11 -10.29
N ILE A 71 -13.65 -3.42 -9.60
CA ILE A 71 -12.83 -3.95 -8.51
C ILE A 71 -13.40 -3.61 -7.12
N VAL A 72 -12.97 -4.38 -6.12
CA VAL A 72 -13.08 -4.04 -4.69
C VAL A 72 -11.68 -3.91 -4.13
N ALA A 73 -11.25 -2.68 -3.87
CA ALA A 73 -9.84 -2.36 -3.62
C ALA A 73 -9.65 -1.28 -2.56
N ILE A 74 -8.47 -1.28 -1.95
CA ILE A 74 -8.00 -0.24 -1.03
C ILE A 74 -7.40 0.89 -1.89
N PRO A 75 -7.91 2.12 -1.82
CA PRO A 75 -7.51 3.22 -2.71
C PRO A 75 -6.11 3.76 -2.40
N LEU A 76 -5.28 3.98 -3.42
CA LEU A 76 -4.00 4.70 -3.32
C LEU A 76 -4.13 6.11 -3.92
N VAL A 77 -4.42 6.21 -5.22
CA VAL A 77 -4.65 7.46 -5.95
C VAL A 77 -5.91 7.28 -6.80
N THR A 78 -6.89 8.16 -6.65
CA THR A 78 -8.21 7.97 -7.25
C THR A 78 -8.82 9.26 -7.79
N LYS A 79 -9.72 9.10 -8.76
CA LYS A 79 -10.66 10.12 -9.26
C LYS A 79 -12.01 9.44 -9.43
N GLY A 80 -12.68 9.23 -8.30
CA GLY A 80 -13.98 8.58 -8.21
C GLY A 80 -13.98 7.14 -7.70
N MET A 81 -15.18 6.62 -7.51
CA MET A 81 -15.55 5.28 -7.08
C MET A 81 -16.94 4.93 -7.63
N ALA A 82 -17.52 3.78 -7.25
CA ALA A 82 -18.87 3.41 -7.64
C ALA A 82 -19.89 4.51 -7.35
N GLN A 83 -20.63 4.94 -8.37
CA GLN A 83 -21.81 5.79 -8.23
C GLN A 83 -22.87 5.38 -9.27
N ALA A 84 -23.65 6.31 -9.81
CA ALA A 84 -24.70 6.00 -10.78
C ALA A 84 -24.10 5.91 -12.19
N ASP A 85 -24.22 4.73 -12.80
CA ASP A 85 -23.61 4.42 -14.10
C ASP A 85 -24.14 5.30 -15.25
N GLY A 86 -23.27 5.53 -16.25
CA GLY A 86 -23.63 6.15 -17.52
C GLY A 86 -23.74 7.67 -17.45
N SER A 87 -23.11 8.31 -16.46
CA SER A 87 -23.22 9.75 -16.21
C SER A 87 -21.87 10.38 -15.89
N ASN A 88 -21.79 11.71 -15.75
CA ASN A 88 -20.53 12.34 -15.32
C ASN A 88 -20.20 12.06 -13.83
N VAL A 89 -20.96 11.19 -13.16
CA VAL A 89 -20.58 10.64 -11.86
C VAL A 89 -19.96 9.26 -11.97
N ASP A 90 -19.53 8.81 -13.14
CA ASP A 90 -18.69 7.61 -13.27
C ASP A 90 -17.22 7.93 -12.88
N ALA A 91 -16.45 6.96 -12.43
CA ALA A 91 -15.06 7.10 -12.01
C ALA A 91 -14.14 7.32 -13.22
N ASN A 92 -13.29 8.34 -13.17
CA ASN A 92 -12.32 8.58 -14.25
C ASN A 92 -11.16 7.58 -14.17
N TYR A 93 -10.62 7.35 -12.98
CA TYR A 93 -9.57 6.35 -12.76
C TYR A 93 -9.44 5.98 -11.28
N PHE A 94 -9.00 4.75 -11.05
CA PHE A 94 -8.70 4.22 -9.74
C PHE A 94 -7.37 3.46 -9.79
N LEU A 95 -6.45 3.73 -8.86
CA LEU A 95 -5.29 2.89 -8.57
C LEU A 95 -5.32 2.50 -7.09
N GLY A 96 -5.22 1.21 -6.80
CA GLY A 96 -5.28 0.68 -5.46
C GLY A 96 -4.70 -0.73 -5.30
N ILE A 97 -5.08 -1.39 -4.21
CA ILE A 97 -4.67 -2.75 -3.87
C ILE A 97 -5.93 -3.62 -3.75
N ASN A 98 -6.00 -4.72 -4.50
CA ASN A 98 -7.15 -5.63 -4.46
C ASN A 98 -7.39 -6.14 -3.03
N GLY A 99 -8.63 -6.07 -2.55
CA GLY A 99 -8.99 -6.42 -1.18
C GLY A 99 -8.80 -7.89 -0.81
N THR A 100 -8.80 -8.78 -1.80
CA THR A 100 -8.69 -10.24 -1.60
C THR A 100 -7.29 -10.74 -1.90
N THR A 101 -6.80 -10.48 -3.12
CA THR A 101 -5.52 -11.03 -3.60
C THR A 101 -4.32 -10.19 -3.19
N ARG A 102 -4.55 -8.96 -2.68
CA ARG A 102 -3.51 -8.00 -2.28
C ARG A 102 -2.53 -7.63 -3.39
N VAL A 103 -2.89 -7.80 -4.66
CA VAL A 103 -2.10 -7.31 -5.81
C VAL A 103 -2.50 -5.89 -6.17
N LEU A 104 -1.72 -5.18 -6.98
CA LEU A 104 -2.15 -3.90 -7.56
C LEU A 104 -3.46 -4.07 -8.34
N ALA A 105 -4.34 -3.07 -8.27
CA ALA A 105 -5.59 -3.07 -8.99
C ALA A 105 -5.84 -1.66 -9.55
N ALA A 106 -6.30 -1.59 -10.80
CA ALA A 106 -6.75 -0.35 -11.40
C ALA A 106 -8.06 -0.53 -12.17
N ASP A 107 -8.78 0.57 -12.35
CA ASP A 107 -10.06 0.60 -13.04
C ASP A 107 -10.34 1.99 -13.61
N PHE A 108 -11.23 2.06 -14.59
CA PHE A 108 -11.93 3.27 -15.02
C PHE A 108 -13.32 2.89 -15.53
N GLU A 109 -14.26 3.83 -15.48
CA GLU A 109 -15.55 3.69 -16.14
C GLU A 109 -15.56 4.46 -17.47
N ASP A 110 -16.08 3.86 -18.53
CA ASP A 110 -16.05 4.46 -19.87
C ASP A 110 -17.25 5.37 -20.18
N MET A 111 -17.01 6.35 -21.05
CA MET A 111 -18.01 7.33 -21.42
C MET A 111 -19.20 6.80 -22.21
N ALA A 112 -19.03 5.71 -22.95
CA ALA A 112 -20.01 5.22 -23.92
C ALA A 112 -21.07 4.36 -23.25
N THR A 113 -20.67 3.55 -22.27
CA THR A 113 -21.52 2.55 -21.63
C THR A 113 -21.57 2.66 -20.11
N GLY A 114 -20.67 3.42 -19.49
CA GLY A 114 -20.52 3.46 -18.03
C GLY A 114 -19.94 2.16 -17.46
N LEU A 115 -19.41 1.26 -18.30
CA LEU A 115 -18.86 0.00 -17.83
C LEU A 115 -17.47 0.21 -17.22
N ASN A 116 -17.18 -0.60 -16.20
CA ASN A 116 -15.85 -0.72 -15.59
C ASN A 116 -14.90 -1.53 -16.49
N HIS A 117 -13.61 -1.16 -16.46
CA HIS A 117 -12.53 -1.81 -17.22
C HIS A 117 -11.38 -2.20 -16.28
N PRO A 118 -11.59 -3.19 -15.39
CA PRO A 118 -10.63 -3.51 -14.34
C PRO A 118 -9.38 -4.23 -14.86
N VAL A 119 -8.25 -3.98 -14.22
CA VAL A 119 -6.98 -4.70 -14.43
C VAL A 119 -6.33 -5.02 -13.08
N LEU A 120 -5.77 -6.22 -12.95
CA LEU A 120 -5.07 -6.68 -11.74
C LEU A 120 -3.60 -6.97 -12.04
N GLY A 121 -2.74 -6.67 -11.07
CA GLY A 121 -1.34 -7.05 -11.05
C GLY A 121 -1.17 -8.52 -10.67
N THR A 122 0.07 -8.93 -10.42
CA THR A 122 0.39 -10.34 -10.17
C THR A 122 1.13 -10.56 -8.85
N THR A 123 1.89 -9.58 -8.37
CA THR A 123 2.66 -9.70 -7.12
C THR A 123 1.83 -9.28 -5.91
N PRO A 124 1.62 -10.17 -4.92
CA PRO A 124 0.98 -9.77 -3.67
C PRO A 124 1.83 -8.78 -2.89
N ILE A 125 1.20 -7.71 -2.41
CA ILE A 125 1.83 -6.67 -1.61
C ILE A 125 2.06 -7.17 -0.19
N CYS A 126 3.33 -7.11 0.26
CA CYS A 126 3.71 -7.35 1.65
C CYS A 126 3.62 -6.07 2.48
N ASP A 127 3.23 -6.21 3.74
CA ASP A 127 3.20 -5.08 4.67
C ASP A 127 4.60 -4.62 5.07
N ASN A 128 4.72 -3.34 5.40
CA ASN A 128 5.93 -2.66 5.85
C ASN A 128 7.08 -2.66 4.83
N VAL A 129 6.77 -2.86 3.55
CA VAL A 129 7.70 -2.81 2.42
C VAL A 129 7.32 -1.64 1.51
N TRP A 130 8.31 -0.85 1.10
CA TRP A 130 8.11 0.22 0.11
C TRP A 130 8.03 -0.36 -1.29
N TYR A 131 6.99 0.05 -2.01
CA TYR A 131 6.79 -0.23 -3.42
C TYR A 131 6.52 1.05 -4.19
N HIS A 132 6.86 1.06 -5.47
CA HIS A 132 6.33 2.03 -6.42
C HIS A 132 5.24 1.37 -7.25
N ALA A 133 4.03 1.94 -7.26
CA ALA A 133 2.94 1.52 -8.13
C ALA A 133 2.82 2.50 -9.30
N ALA A 134 2.59 1.98 -10.50
CA ALA A 134 2.12 2.77 -11.62
C ALA A 134 1.09 2.02 -12.47
N ALA A 135 0.12 2.76 -13.00
CA ALA A 135 -0.84 2.28 -13.98
C ALA A 135 -0.87 3.22 -15.18
N THR A 136 -0.80 2.68 -16.40
CA THR A 136 -0.87 3.45 -17.64
C THR A 136 -2.04 2.99 -18.50
N TYR A 137 -2.75 3.93 -19.10
CA TYR A 137 -3.76 3.67 -20.12
C TYR A 137 -3.50 4.55 -21.35
N ASP A 138 -3.27 3.92 -22.50
CA ASP A 138 -2.91 4.58 -23.76
C ASP A 138 -4.11 4.85 -24.69
N GLY A 139 -5.33 4.66 -24.20
CA GLY A 139 -6.55 4.72 -25.01
C GLY A 139 -6.98 3.37 -25.57
N THR A 140 -6.20 2.31 -25.35
CA THR A 140 -6.56 0.94 -25.76
C THR A 140 -6.06 -0.15 -24.80
N THR A 141 -4.95 0.10 -24.12
CA THR A 141 -4.22 -0.90 -23.35
C THR A 141 -3.93 -0.39 -21.94
N TRP A 142 -4.34 -1.18 -20.95
CA TRP A 142 -3.86 -1.08 -19.58
C TRP A 142 -2.49 -1.70 -19.43
N ARG A 143 -1.62 -1.05 -18.65
CA ARG A 143 -0.40 -1.67 -18.11
C ARG A 143 -0.23 -1.31 -16.65
N LEU A 144 0.06 -2.31 -15.83
CA LEU A 144 0.41 -2.14 -14.42
C LEU A 144 1.90 -2.40 -14.23
N TYR A 145 2.50 -1.59 -13.36
CA TYR A 145 3.90 -1.70 -13.00
C TYR A 145 4.05 -1.67 -11.47
N LEU A 146 4.84 -2.60 -10.96
CA LEU A 146 5.27 -2.62 -9.56
C LEU A 146 6.79 -2.53 -9.54
N ASN A 147 7.32 -1.53 -8.82
CA ASN A 147 8.75 -1.21 -8.78
C ASN A 147 9.35 -1.00 -10.19
N GLY A 148 8.57 -0.40 -11.10
CA GLY A 148 8.97 -0.18 -12.50
C GLY A 148 9.05 -1.45 -13.36
N ALA A 149 8.79 -2.64 -12.80
CA ALA A 149 8.64 -3.87 -13.56
C ALA A 149 7.20 -4.00 -14.05
N LEU A 150 7.01 -4.33 -15.34
CA LEU A 150 5.70 -4.61 -15.92
C LEU A 150 5.11 -5.86 -15.26
N GLU A 151 3.93 -5.74 -14.67
CA GLU A 151 3.19 -6.86 -14.08
C GLU A 151 2.16 -7.44 -15.05
N THR A 152 1.33 -6.56 -15.64
CA THR A 152 0.19 -6.95 -16.46
C THR A 152 0.08 -6.02 -17.66
N THR A 153 -0.25 -6.58 -18.82
CA THR A 153 -0.71 -5.84 -20.00
C THR A 153 -2.07 -6.40 -20.41
N LEU A 154 -3.06 -5.52 -20.55
CA LEU A 154 -4.42 -5.89 -20.93
C LEU A 154 -4.93 -4.96 -22.02
N VAL A 155 -5.19 -5.52 -23.21
CA VAL A 155 -5.87 -4.80 -24.29
C VAL A 155 -7.37 -4.83 -24.00
N VAL A 156 -7.91 -3.69 -23.55
CA VAL A 156 -9.35 -3.57 -23.26
C VAL A 156 -10.15 -3.16 -24.49
N GLY A 157 -9.52 -2.47 -25.44
CA GLY A 157 -10.18 -1.88 -26.60
C GLY A 157 -10.27 -0.36 -26.50
N SER A 158 -10.76 0.31 -27.54
CA SER A 158 -10.77 1.76 -27.63
C SER A 158 -11.91 2.39 -26.83
N PHE A 159 -11.77 2.42 -25.51
CA PHE A 159 -12.70 3.05 -24.59
C PHE A 159 -12.17 4.39 -24.09
N THR A 160 -13.06 5.38 -23.97
CA THR A 160 -12.71 6.69 -23.41
C THR A 160 -13.11 6.70 -21.94
N PRO A 161 -12.17 6.79 -20.98
CA PRO A 161 -12.48 6.97 -19.57
C PRO A 161 -13.34 8.20 -19.35
N ARG A 162 -14.14 8.23 -18.27
CA ARG A 162 -15.00 9.37 -17.89
C ARG A 162 -14.19 10.62 -17.48
N PHE A 163 -13.48 11.21 -18.43
CA PHE A 163 -12.64 12.39 -18.21
C PHE A 163 -13.46 13.66 -17.97
N ASP A 164 -14.78 13.64 -18.11
CA ASP A 164 -15.68 14.71 -17.68
C ASP A 164 -16.25 14.45 -16.27
N SER A 165 -15.71 13.47 -15.54
CA SER A 165 -16.18 13.11 -14.21
C SER A 165 -16.09 14.27 -13.22
N ILE A 166 -17.19 14.50 -12.50
CA ILE A 166 -17.29 15.45 -11.40
C ILE A 166 -16.99 14.81 -10.04
N GLN A 167 -16.68 13.51 -9.99
CA GLN A 167 -16.26 12.84 -8.76
C GLN A 167 -14.98 13.45 -8.21
N HIS A 168 -14.82 13.46 -6.88
CA HIS A 168 -13.63 14.05 -6.29
C HIS A 168 -12.40 13.17 -6.46
N ALA A 169 -11.22 13.78 -6.55
CA ALA A 169 -9.95 13.06 -6.46
C ALA A 169 -9.52 12.86 -5.00
N GLY A 170 -8.73 11.81 -4.76
CA GLY A 170 -8.24 11.48 -3.43
C GLY A 170 -6.90 10.74 -3.37
N LEU A 171 -6.20 10.90 -2.25
CA LEU A 171 -5.10 10.03 -1.83
C LEU A 171 -5.51 9.24 -0.60
N GLY A 172 -5.25 7.93 -0.63
CA GLY A 172 -5.60 7.01 0.46
C GLY A 172 -7.11 6.84 0.70
N ALA A 173 -7.96 7.38 -0.17
CA ALA A 173 -9.42 7.25 -0.19
C ALA A 173 -9.93 7.46 -1.62
N ALA A 174 -11.15 7.02 -1.89
CA ALA A 174 -11.93 7.43 -3.06
C ALA A 174 -13.13 8.28 -2.62
N PHE A 175 -13.76 8.98 -3.55
CA PHE A 175 -14.82 9.93 -3.22
C PHE A 175 -15.88 10.01 -4.32
N THR A 176 -17.15 10.14 -3.92
CA THR A 176 -18.27 10.43 -4.82
C THR A 176 -18.21 11.86 -5.38
N SER A 177 -19.15 12.21 -6.26
CA SER A 177 -19.35 13.58 -6.77
C SER A 177 -19.74 14.63 -5.73
N THR A 178 -20.19 14.20 -4.55
CA THR A 178 -20.51 15.08 -3.42
C THR A 178 -19.39 15.12 -2.37
N GLY A 179 -18.25 14.47 -2.65
CA GLY A 179 -17.14 14.38 -1.71
C GLY A 179 -17.37 13.41 -0.55
N THR A 180 -18.30 12.47 -0.66
CA THR A 180 -18.47 11.40 0.32
C THR A 180 -17.33 10.40 0.17
N PRO A 181 -16.53 10.14 1.23
CA PRO A 181 -15.39 9.24 1.15
C PRO A 181 -15.81 7.77 1.11
N GLY A 182 -15.05 6.95 0.39
CA GLY A 182 -15.16 5.49 0.38
C GLY A 182 -13.78 4.83 0.36
N GLY A 183 -13.63 3.76 1.13
CA GLY A 183 -12.35 3.07 1.32
C GLY A 183 -11.32 3.92 2.07
N ALA A 184 -10.29 3.27 2.59
CA ALA A 184 -9.23 3.96 3.33
C ALA A 184 -7.93 3.14 3.34
N PHE A 185 -6.83 3.76 2.94
CA PHE A 185 -5.51 3.16 2.99
C PHE A 185 -4.91 3.21 4.40
N MET A 186 -4.31 2.12 4.85
CA MET A 186 -3.51 2.10 6.07
C MET A 186 -2.04 1.95 5.71
N GLY A 187 -1.27 3.02 5.82
CA GLY A 187 0.12 3.04 5.40
C GLY A 187 0.63 4.42 5.06
N ILE A 188 1.72 4.47 4.32
CA ILE A 188 2.40 5.71 3.91
C ILE A 188 2.32 5.84 2.39
N LEU A 189 1.98 7.04 1.89
CA LEU A 189 2.11 7.40 0.47
C LEU A 189 3.15 8.49 0.30
N ASP A 190 3.85 8.45 -0.83
CA ASP A 190 4.86 9.41 -1.24
C ASP A 190 4.87 9.57 -2.79
N GLU A 191 5.29 10.73 -3.28
CA GLU A 191 5.32 11.13 -4.69
C GLU A 191 4.09 10.73 -5.55
N PRO A 192 2.83 10.97 -5.12
CA PRO A 192 1.71 10.74 -6.01
C PRO A 192 1.79 11.67 -7.23
N ARG A 193 1.59 11.10 -8.41
CA ARG A 193 1.64 11.81 -9.70
C ARG A 193 0.51 11.34 -10.61
N VAL A 194 -0.05 12.31 -11.34
CA VAL A 194 -1.01 12.07 -12.42
C VAL A 194 -0.48 12.72 -13.69
N TRP A 195 -0.50 11.94 -14.76
CA TRP A 195 -0.10 12.34 -16.10
C TRP A 195 -1.27 12.17 -17.05
N ASN A 196 -1.40 13.04 -18.05
CA ASN A 196 -2.39 12.89 -19.14
C ASN A 196 -1.83 12.13 -20.36
N VAL A 197 -0.72 11.43 -20.17
CA VAL A 197 -0.06 10.57 -21.17
C VAL A 197 0.22 9.20 -20.57
N ALA A 198 0.19 8.15 -21.39
CA ALA A 198 0.71 6.84 -21.02
C ALA A 198 2.24 6.85 -21.11
N ARG A 199 2.91 6.82 -19.96
CA ARG A 199 4.38 6.81 -19.89
C ARG A 199 4.92 5.42 -20.27
N SER A 200 6.09 5.39 -20.88
CA SER A 200 6.80 4.14 -21.13
C SER A 200 7.31 3.52 -19.84
N GLN A 201 7.52 2.20 -19.83
CA GLN A 201 8.16 1.50 -18.71
C GLN A 201 9.51 2.13 -18.34
N SER A 202 10.34 2.48 -19.33
CA SER A 202 11.64 3.12 -19.09
C SER A 202 11.51 4.49 -18.42
N ALA A 203 10.50 5.27 -18.78
CA ALA A 203 10.24 6.56 -18.15
C ALA A 203 9.75 6.39 -16.70
N ILE A 204 8.97 5.36 -16.41
CA ILE A 204 8.53 4.99 -15.05
C ILE A 204 9.75 4.56 -14.22
N GLN A 205 10.60 3.68 -14.74
CA GLN A 205 11.82 3.21 -14.07
C GLN A 205 12.78 4.36 -13.76
N ALA A 206 13.00 5.28 -14.71
CA ALA A 206 13.82 6.46 -14.48
C ALA A 206 13.18 7.46 -13.51
N GLY A 207 11.84 7.52 -13.50
CA GLY A 207 11.08 8.48 -12.71
C GLY A 207 10.78 8.07 -11.28
N MET A 208 10.92 6.79 -10.94
CA MET A 208 10.69 6.31 -9.58
C MET A 208 11.88 6.54 -8.66
N THR A 209 13.08 6.82 -9.18
CA THR A 209 14.32 6.97 -8.39
C THR A 209 14.50 8.35 -7.74
N GLY A 210 13.50 9.23 -7.84
CA GLY A 210 13.53 10.58 -7.29
C GLY A 210 12.32 11.41 -7.67
N PRO A 211 12.23 12.66 -7.18
CA PRO A 211 11.15 13.56 -7.52
C PRO A 211 11.20 14.00 -8.99
N ILE A 212 10.02 14.15 -9.61
CA ILE A 212 9.85 14.81 -10.90
C ILE A 212 9.02 16.07 -10.69
N THR A 213 9.65 17.23 -10.81
CA THR A 213 9.00 18.52 -10.54
C THR A 213 8.28 19.10 -11.76
N SER A 214 8.74 18.79 -12.98
CA SER A 214 8.09 19.19 -14.22
C SER A 214 8.43 18.23 -15.37
N ALA A 215 7.45 17.98 -16.24
CA ALA A 215 7.60 17.25 -17.49
C ALA A 215 6.36 17.43 -18.36
N ALA A 216 6.51 17.23 -19.67
CA ALA A 216 5.36 17.25 -20.58
C ALA A 216 4.35 16.16 -20.19
N GLY A 217 3.09 16.58 -20.08
CA GLY A 217 1.97 15.71 -19.70
C GLY A 217 1.84 15.40 -18.20
N LEU A 218 2.70 15.95 -17.33
CA LEU A 218 2.50 15.89 -15.88
C LEU A 218 1.44 16.93 -15.48
N VAL A 219 0.29 16.46 -15.00
CA VAL A 219 -0.87 17.33 -14.70
C VAL A 219 -1.09 17.54 -13.19
N GLY A 220 -0.58 16.65 -12.35
CA GLY A 220 -0.52 16.85 -10.91
C GLY A 220 0.66 16.08 -10.30
N ARG A 221 1.39 16.72 -9.39
CA ARG A 221 2.42 16.06 -8.57
C ARG A 221 2.41 16.63 -7.17
N TRP A 222 2.37 15.74 -6.19
CA TRP A 222 2.45 16.09 -4.78
C TRP A 222 3.66 15.39 -4.19
N GLY A 223 4.67 16.17 -3.78
CA GLY A 223 5.86 15.61 -3.15
C GLY A 223 5.61 15.08 -1.75
N LEU A 224 4.61 15.64 -1.06
CA LEU A 224 4.35 15.35 0.35
C LEU A 224 5.56 15.72 1.25
N ASP A 225 6.31 16.73 0.84
CA ASP A 225 7.54 17.19 1.49
C ASP A 225 7.32 18.37 2.45
N GLU A 226 6.09 18.89 2.57
CA GLU A 226 5.77 20.07 3.39
C GLU A 226 6.02 19.85 4.88
N GLY A 227 5.85 18.61 5.36
CA GLY A 227 6.18 18.17 6.73
C GLY A 227 5.28 18.73 7.84
N THR A 228 4.42 19.71 7.53
CA THR A 228 3.46 20.32 8.46
C THR A 228 2.24 20.87 7.71
N GLY A 229 1.19 21.25 8.45
CA GLY A 229 -0.01 21.87 7.87
C GLY A 229 -1.04 20.85 7.35
N GLN A 230 -2.08 21.38 6.71
CA GLN A 230 -3.24 20.61 6.21
C GLN A 230 -3.39 20.66 4.69
N THR A 231 -2.42 21.22 3.98
CA THR A 231 -2.44 21.37 2.53
C THR A 231 -1.26 20.66 1.92
N ILE A 232 -1.48 19.98 0.79
CA ILE A 232 -0.41 19.42 -0.04
C ILE A 232 -0.39 20.14 -1.38
N ALA A 233 0.75 20.71 -1.73
CA ALA A 233 0.89 21.58 -2.89
C ALA A 233 1.09 20.75 -4.16
N ASP A 234 0.37 21.14 -5.22
CA ASP A 234 0.64 20.66 -6.57
C ASP A 234 1.86 21.42 -7.13
N SER A 235 3.00 20.75 -7.22
CA SER A 235 4.24 21.40 -7.67
C SER A 235 4.29 21.64 -9.18
N THR A 236 3.31 21.19 -9.95
CA THR A 236 3.22 21.43 -11.39
C THR A 236 2.77 22.85 -11.74
N GLY A 237 2.17 23.55 -10.78
CA GLY A 237 1.56 24.88 -10.99
C GLY A 237 0.13 24.84 -11.53
N ASN A 238 -0.47 23.67 -11.71
CA ASN A 238 -1.84 23.52 -12.22
C ASN A 238 -2.94 23.76 -11.17
N GLY A 239 -2.55 24.02 -9.91
CA GLY A 239 -3.49 24.42 -8.85
C GLY A 239 -4.29 23.28 -8.24
N ASN A 240 -3.90 22.02 -8.43
CA ASN A 240 -4.57 20.86 -7.83
C ASN A 240 -4.15 20.64 -6.37
N THR A 241 -4.28 21.68 -5.53
CA THR A 241 -3.89 21.61 -4.10
C THR A 241 -4.81 20.64 -3.34
N GLY A 242 -4.21 19.69 -2.63
CA GLY A 242 -4.93 18.73 -1.80
C GLY A 242 -5.14 19.24 -0.38
N THR A 243 -6.24 18.82 0.25
CA THR A 243 -6.54 19.09 1.66
C THR A 243 -6.50 17.79 2.47
N ILE A 244 -5.66 17.77 3.50
CA ILE A 244 -5.58 16.69 4.47
C ILE A 244 -6.84 16.70 5.35
N GLN A 245 -7.50 15.55 5.46
CA GLN A 245 -8.65 15.36 6.34
C GLN A 245 -8.27 14.50 7.55
N ASN A 246 -8.80 14.85 8.72
CA ASN A 246 -8.69 14.09 9.97
C ASN A 246 -7.25 13.83 10.45
N GLY A 247 -6.29 14.66 10.02
CA GLY A 247 -4.92 14.65 10.54
C GLY A 247 -4.09 13.44 10.09
N ALA A 248 -4.06 13.16 8.78
CA ALA A 248 -3.00 12.34 8.20
C ALA A 248 -1.62 12.88 8.64
N VAL A 249 -0.71 11.98 8.99
CA VAL A 249 0.48 12.32 9.78
C VAL A 249 1.69 12.43 8.87
N TRP A 250 2.42 13.54 8.97
CA TRP A 250 3.70 13.71 8.31
C TRP A 250 4.75 12.77 8.91
N VAL A 251 5.44 12.02 8.07
CA VAL A 251 6.47 11.03 8.43
C VAL A 251 7.64 11.11 7.44
N ALA A 252 8.73 10.38 7.70
CA ALA A 252 9.83 10.29 6.75
C ALA A 252 9.38 9.61 5.43
N GLY A 253 9.83 10.18 4.32
CA GLY A 253 9.49 9.73 2.97
C GLY A 253 10.19 8.46 2.50
N THR A 254 9.91 8.08 1.26
CA THR A 254 10.52 6.93 0.59
C THR A 254 12.03 7.12 0.47
N PRO A 255 12.84 6.06 0.62
CA PRO A 255 14.25 6.13 0.28
C PRO A 255 14.50 6.16 -1.25
N TYR A 256 13.44 6.12 -2.09
CA TYR A 256 13.53 5.94 -3.54
C TYR A 256 14.20 4.62 -3.96
N VAL A 257 14.20 3.66 -3.05
CA VAL A 257 14.75 2.32 -3.25
C VAL A 257 13.59 1.35 -3.15
N SER A 258 13.32 0.63 -4.23
CA SER A 258 12.46 -0.53 -4.15
C SER A 258 13.28 -1.65 -3.52
N THR A 259 12.77 -2.23 -2.45
CA THR A 259 13.41 -3.39 -1.83
C THR A 259 12.94 -4.64 -2.59
N PRO A 260 13.84 -5.38 -3.26
CA PRO A 260 13.48 -6.67 -3.83
C PRO A 260 12.93 -7.55 -2.72
N LEU A 261 11.79 -8.19 -2.95
CA LEU A 261 11.33 -9.25 -2.04
C LEU A 261 12.44 -10.30 -1.96
N PRO A 262 12.89 -10.71 -0.75
CA PRO A 262 13.75 -11.87 -0.64
C PRO A 262 13.05 -13.05 -1.33
N PRO A 263 13.68 -13.76 -2.28
CA PRO A 263 13.11 -14.96 -2.83
C PRO A 263 12.73 -15.92 -1.70
N GLY A 264 11.44 -16.23 -1.56
CA GLY A 264 10.98 -17.29 -0.66
C GLY A 264 10.53 -16.89 0.75
N ASN A 265 10.40 -15.60 1.10
CA ASN A 265 9.78 -15.25 2.38
C ASN A 265 8.24 -15.17 2.30
N TYR A 266 7.61 -16.33 2.07
CA TYR A 266 6.20 -16.54 2.40
C TYR A 266 6.09 -16.71 3.92
N GLY A 267 6.36 -15.63 4.66
CA GLY A 267 6.04 -15.61 6.08
C GLY A 267 4.55 -15.90 6.23
N LEU A 268 4.20 -16.91 7.01
CA LEU A 268 2.81 -17.25 7.30
C LEU A 268 2.16 -16.07 8.03
N HIS A 269 1.35 -15.29 7.30
CA HIS A 269 0.47 -14.30 7.90
C HIS A 269 -0.66 -15.07 8.59
N LEU A 270 -0.58 -15.23 9.91
CA LEU A 270 -1.74 -15.58 10.71
C LEU A 270 -2.60 -14.31 10.77
N PRO A 271 -3.75 -14.24 10.07
CA PRO A 271 -4.65 -13.12 10.24
C PRO A 271 -5.05 -13.12 11.72
N GLY A 272 -4.76 -12.03 12.42
CA GLY A 272 -5.25 -11.81 13.77
C GLY A 272 -6.76 -11.60 13.74
N THR A 273 -7.52 -12.64 13.43
CA THR A 273 -8.92 -12.74 13.78
C THR A 273 -8.96 -13.19 15.22
N THR A 274 -9.67 -12.45 16.06
CA THR A 274 -9.89 -12.67 17.50
C THR A 274 -10.61 -13.98 17.84
N THR A 275 -10.71 -14.91 16.90
CA THR A 275 -11.24 -16.25 17.13
C THR A 275 -10.07 -17.22 17.35
N ASP A 276 -10.03 -17.73 18.57
CA ASP A 276 -9.28 -18.90 19.02
C ASP A 276 -9.22 -19.97 17.91
N GLY A 277 -8.04 -20.21 17.30
CA GLY A 277 -7.89 -21.21 16.23
C GLY A 277 -6.86 -20.98 15.13
N ALA A 278 -6.14 -19.85 15.09
CA ALA A 278 -5.06 -19.67 14.11
C ALA A 278 -3.75 -20.29 14.62
N TYR A 279 -3.45 -21.53 14.25
CA TYR A 279 -2.18 -22.20 14.55
C TYR A 279 -1.46 -22.69 13.29
N VAL A 280 -0.14 -22.70 13.37
CA VAL A 280 0.74 -23.30 12.36
C VAL A 280 0.86 -24.79 12.66
N THR A 281 0.37 -25.65 11.79
CA THR A 281 0.71 -27.08 11.85
C THR A 281 2.04 -27.29 11.15
N PHE A 282 3.10 -27.58 11.89
CA PHE A 282 4.25 -28.23 11.29
C PHE A 282 3.83 -29.67 11.02
N GLY A 283 3.77 -30.07 9.74
CA GLY A 283 3.55 -31.47 9.38
C GLY A 283 4.56 -32.37 10.08
N ALA A 284 4.25 -33.67 10.20
CA ALA A 284 5.10 -34.64 10.91
C ALA A 284 6.58 -34.42 10.54
N ALA A 285 7.37 -33.97 11.51
CA ALA A 285 8.81 -33.79 11.39
C ALA A 285 9.47 -35.04 11.98
N PRO A 286 9.76 -36.08 11.18
CA PRO A 286 10.29 -37.34 11.68
C PRO A 286 11.77 -37.09 11.98
N GLY A 287 12.07 -36.59 13.17
CA GLY A 287 13.42 -36.21 13.58
C GLY A 287 13.49 -35.20 14.72
N LEU A 288 12.43 -34.43 14.97
CA LEU A 288 12.31 -33.61 16.18
C LEU A 288 11.56 -34.40 17.25
N ASN A 289 12.29 -35.15 18.09
CA ASN A 289 11.77 -35.64 19.38
C ASN A 289 11.64 -34.47 20.38
N ALA A 290 10.96 -33.39 19.97
CA ALA A 290 10.98 -32.12 20.68
C ALA A 290 10.10 -32.13 21.93
N ALA A 291 9.17 -33.08 22.08
CA ALA A 291 8.41 -33.22 23.31
C ALA A 291 7.93 -34.65 23.58
N THR A 292 7.87 -35.03 24.85
CA THR A 292 7.18 -36.25 25.31
C THR A 292 6.09 -35.90 26.32
N TYR A 293 4.99 -36.66 26.30
CA TYR A 293 3.88 -36.55 27.26
C TYR A 293 3.59 -37.91 27.87
N ASP A 294 3.59 -37.98 29.21
CA ASP A 294 3.37 -39.23 29.97
C ASP A 294 1.98 -39.32 30.62
N GLY A 295 1.05 -38.45 30.22
CA GLY A 295 -0.28 -38.36 30.82
C GLY A 295 -0.38 -37.35 31.97
N THR A 296 0.74 -36.82 32.47
CA THR A 296 0.74 -35.79 33.53
C THR A 296 1.71 -34.65 33.26
N THR A 297 2.79 -34.92 32.54
CA THR A 297 3.89 -34.00 32.37
C THR A 297 4.28 -33.90 30.90
N TRP A 298 4.38 -32.67 30.40
CA TRP A 298 5.07 -32.38 29.15
C TRP A 298 6.55 -32.16 29.42
N ARG A 299 7.41 -32.86 28.67
CA ARG A 299 8.86 -32.66 28.65
C ARG A 299 9.25 -32.08 27.30
N LEU A 300 9.94 -30.95 27.28
CA LEU A 300 10.43 -30.33 26.05
C LEU A 300 11.94 -30.60 25.91
N TYR A 301 12.35 -31.03 24.71
CA TYR A 301 13.75 -31.33 24.41
C TYR A 301 14.27 -30.44 23.29
N LEU A 302 15.47 -29.90 23.46
CA LEU A 302 16.21 -29.19 22.42
C LEU A 302 17.51 -29.96 22.15
N ASN A 303 17.73 -30.35 20.89
CA ASN A 303 18.89 -31.17 20.48
C ASN A 303 19.10 -32.45 21.33
N GLY A 304 18.02 -33.04 21.84
CA GLY A 304 18.04 -34.25 22.67
C GLY A 304 18.27 -34.02 24.18
N ALA A 305 18.50 -32.78 24.62
CA ALA A 305 18.58 -32.42 26.04
C ALA A 305 17.22 -31.95 26.56
N LEU A 306 16.86 -32.35 27.78
CA LEU A 306 15.65 -31.87 28.46
C LEU A 306 15.86 -30.41 28.89
N GLU A 307 15.10 -29.49 28.29
CA GLU A 307 15.20 -28.06 28.61
C GLU A 307 14.24 -27.66 29.73
N THR A 308 13.02 -28.21 29.72
CA THR A 308 12.01 -27.88 30.72
C THR A 308 10.94 -28.94 30.86
N THR A 309 10.27 -28.92 32.01
CA THR A 309 9.11 -29.73 32.36
C THR A 309 7.95 -28.83 32.74
N LEU A 310 6.80 -29.07 32.11
CA LEU A 310 5.53 -28.45 32.48
C LEU A 310 4.61 -29.51 33.08
N VAL A 311 4.39 -29.44 34.39
CA VAL A 311 3.41 -30.27 35.10
C VAL A 311 2.04 -29.64 34.92
N VAL A 312 1.15 -30.30 34.21
CA VAL A 312 -0.21 -29.79 33.98
C VAL A 312 -1.09 -30.34 35.10
N GLY A 313 -1.52 -29.48 36.03
CA GLY A 313 -2.53 -29.82 37.03
C GLY A 313 -3.83 -30.25 36.35
N ALA A 314 -4.63 -31.12 36.99
CA ALA A 314 -5.76 -31.86 36.43
C ALA A 314 -6.59 -31.12 35.36
N PHE A 315 -6.20 -31.28 34.10
CA PHE A 315 -6.99 -30.92 32.93
C PHE A 315 -7.40 -32.21 32.24
N THR A 316 -8.68 -32.34 31.90
CA THR A 316 -9.17 -33.41 31.03
C THR A 316 -8.97 -32.95 29.60
N PRO A 317 -8.03 -33.52 28.83
CA PRO A 317 -7.86 -33.15 27.43
C PRO A 317 -9.14 -33.50 26.65
N ARG A 318 -9.54 -32.60 25.75
CA ARG A 318 -10.67 -32.80 24.85
C ARG A 318 -10.30 -33.92 23.86
N SER A 319 -11.18 -34.89 23.64
CA SER A 319 -10.88 -36.13 22.87
C SER A 319 -10.49 -35.89 21.41
N ASP A 320 -10.73 -34.70 20.89
CA ASP A 320 -10.36 -34.19 19.56
C ASP A 320 -8.89 -33.71 19.48
N SER A 321 -8.15 -33.57 20.58
CA SER A 321 -6.71 -33.22 20.57
C SER A 321 -5.76 -34.42 20.58
N ILE A 322 -6.27 -35.66 20.65
CA ILE A 322 -5.46 -36.90 20.84
C ILE A 322 -5.33 -37.75 19.56
N GLN A 323 -5.79 -37.28 18.39
CA GLN A 323 -5.79 -38.12 17.19
C GLN A 323 -4.55 -38.02 16.29
N HIS A 324 -3.58 -37.15 16.60
CA HIS A 324 -2.30 -37.16 15.88
C HIS A 324 -1.15 -37.02 16.88
N GLY A 325 -0.21 -37.97 16.87
CA GLY A 325 0.97 -38.02 17.74
C GLY A 325 1.98 -36.90 17.49
N GLY A 326 1.56 -35.65 17.60
CA GLY A 326 2.35 -34.45 17.41
C GLY A 326 1.61 -33.26 18.03
N LEU A 327 2.36 -32.51 18.85
CA LEU A 327 2.01 -31.28 19.58
C LEU A 327 0.70 -30.58 19.17
N ALA A 328 -0.34 -30.69 20.00
CA ALA A 328 -1.47 -29.76 20.02
C ALA A 328 -1.49 -29.09 21.41
N ALA A 329 -0.87 -27.91 21.52
CA ALA A 329 -0.99 -27.08 22.72
C ALA A 329 -2.06 -26.01 22.45
N ALA A 330 -3.31 -26.32 22.77
CA ALA A 330 -4.36 -25.32 22.92
C ALA A 330 -4.28 -24.77 24.35
N PHE A 331 -3.94 -23.48 24.50
CA PHE A 331 -4.00 -22.79 25.78
C PHE A 331 -5.18 -21.81 25.76
N THR A 332 -6.24 -22.12 26.50
CA THR A 332 -7.28 -21.13 26.81
C THR A 332 -7.03 -20.58 28.20
N SER A 333 -6.78 -19.27 28.31
CA SER A 333 -6.71 -18.59 29.61
C SER A 333 -8.12 -18.17 30.05
N THR A 334 -8.69 -18.90 31.01
CA THR A 334 -9.82 -18.40 31.81
C THR A 334 -9.65 -18.88 33.25
N GLY A 335 -8.81 -18.20 34.02
CA GLY A 335 -8.70 -18.44 35.46
C GLY A 335 -7.43 -17.87 36.06
N THR A 336 -7.60 -16.77 36.81
CA THR A 336 -6.60 -16.21 37.71
C THR A 336 -5.95 -17.27 38.61
N ALA A 337 -4.62 -17.34 38.63
CA ALA A 337 -3.87 -17.87 39.77
C ALA A 337 -2.53 -17.12 39.92
N SER A 338 -2.42 -16.41 41.04
CA SER A 338 -1.20 -15.84 41.60
C SER A 338 -0.19 -16.94 41.95
N GLY A 339 1.10 -16.72 41.69
CA GLY A 339 2.18 -17.56 42.20
C GLY A 339 3.56 -16.99 41.86
N ALA A 340 4.37 -16.77 42.89
CA ALA A 340 5.61 -16.00 42.87
C ALA A 340 6.74 -16.65 42.06
N PHE A 341 7.57 -15.82 41.42
CA PHE A 341 8.94 -16.17 41.08
C PHE A 341 9.79 -16.14 42.36
N MET A 342 10.31 -17.30 42.76
CA MET A 342 11.53 -17.41 43.55
C MET A 342 12.41 -18.51 42.93
N GLY A 343 13.67 -18.17 42.71
CA GLY A 343 14.73 -19.08 42.23
C GLY A 343 15.21 -18.72 40.84
#